data_AF-A0AAW4KUN2-F1
#
_entry.id   AF-A0AAW4KUN2-F1
#
_cell.length_a   1.000
_cell.length_b   1.000
_cell.length_c   1.000
_cell.angle_alpha   90.00
_cell.angle_beta   90.00
_cell.angle_gamma   90.00
#
_symmetry.space_group_name_H-M   'P 1'
#
loop_
_entity.id
_entity.type
_entity.pdbx_description
1 polymer ?
#
loop_
_entity_poly.entity_id
_entity_poly.type
_entity_poly.pdbx_seq_one_letter_code
_entity_poly.pdbx_strand_id
1 'polypeptide(L)'
;VGGRLERQPQSLREAVATAERLEREGQRFSVGIGQLLVTNMRAMGMTYAEAFEPCQNLKAISDLMVKNYTKALTSGAQPQEALRDSFSMYYSGNR
;
A
#
# COMPACT_ATOMS: atom_id res chain seq x y z
N VAL A 1 3.02 -14.73 -2.67
CA VAL A 1 3.95 -14.24 -1.63
C VAL A 1 5.11 -15.22 -1.55
N GLY A 2 6.36 -14.76 -1.51
CA GLY A 2 7.52 -15.67 -1.54
C GLY A 2 8.91 -15.02 -1.63
N GLY A 3 9.00 -13.74 -1.99
CA GLY A 3 10.26 -12.99 -1.97
C GLY A 3 10.61 -12.51 -0.55
N ARG A 4 11.88 -12.65 -0.15
CA ARG A 4 12.41 -12.13 1.11
C ARG A 4 13.75 -11.43 0.84
N LEU A 5 13.92 -10.24 1.41
CA LEU A 5 15.23 -9.59 1.43
C LEU A 5 16.15 -10.32 2.41
N GLU A 6 17.42 -10.47 2.06
CA GLU A 6 18.41 -11.07 2.98
C GLU A 6 18.49 -10.30 4.31
N ARG A 7 18.42 -8.96 4.23
CA ARG A 7 18.25 -8.05 5.36
C ARG A 7 17.32 -6.90 5.01
N GLN A 8 16.69 -6.30 6.00
CA GLN A 8 15.95 -5.06 5.80
C GLN A 8 16.90 -3.86 5.61
N PRO A 9 16.49 -2.85 4.83
CA PRO A 9 17.20 -1.57 4.74
C PRO A 9 17.34 -0.89 6.11
N GLN A 10 18.49 -0.27 6.35
CA GLN A 10 18.80 0.43 7.63
C GLN A 10 18.78 1.96 7.50
N SER A 11 18.54 2.48 6.30
CA SER A 11 18.38 3.91 6.06
C SER A 11 17.35 4.17 4.98
N LEU A 12 16.80 5.39 4.94
CA LEU A 12 15.88 5.81 3.89
C LEU A 12 16.47 5.61 2.49
N ARG A 13 17.76 5.92 2.31
CA ARG A 13 18.46 5.75 1.04
C ARG A 13 18.50 4.28 0.61
N GLU A 14 18.84 3.37 1.54
CA GLU A 14 18.81 1.94 1.26
C GLU A 14 17.39 1.47 0.95
N ALA A 15 16.38 2.00 1.64
CA ALA A 15 14.98 1.62 1.46
C ALA A 15 14.47 2.01 0.08
N VAL A 16 14.74 3.24 -0.36
CA VAL A 16 14.42 3.72 -1.71
C VAL A 16 15.14 2.89 -2.77
N ALA A 17 16.46 2.71 -2.65
CA ALA A 17 17.23 1.92 -3.63
C ALA A 17 16.75 0.46 -3.71
N THR A 18 16.35 -0.13 -2.58
CA THR A 18 15.80 -1.48 -2.52
C THR A 18 14.44 -1.55 -3.20
N ALA A 19 13.55 -0.60 -2.94
CA ALA A 19 12.22 -0.54 -3.56
C ALA A 19 12.32 -0.37 -5.08
N GLU A 20 13.17 0.54 -5.55
CA GLU A 20 13.42 0.73 -6.99
C GLU A 20 13.98 -0.54 -7.65
N ARG A 21 14.90 -1.26 -6.98
CA ARG A 21 15.42 -2.53 -7.47
C ARG A 21 14.31 -3.58 -7.60
N LEU A 22 13.52 -3.77 -6.54
CA LEU A 22 12.41 -4.72 -6.54
C LEU A 22 11.39 -4.40 -7.65
N GLU A 23 11.12 -3.12 -7.88
CA GLU A 23 10.19 -2.70 -8.94
C GLU A 23 10.76 -2.95 -10.34
N ARG A 24 12.04 -2.67 -10.58
CA ARG A 24 12.70 -3.03 -11.85
C ARG A 24 12.71 -4.54 -12.11
N GLU A 25 12.75 -5.34 -11.05
CA GLU A 25 12.64 -6.81 -11.10
C GLU A 25 11.19 -7.31 -11.26
N GLY A 26 10.21 -6.41 -11.40
CA GLY A 26 8.80 -6.74 -11.57
C GLY A 26 8.14 -7.31 -10.31
N GLN A 27 8.74 -7.13 -9.14
CA GLN A 27 8.21 -7.64 -7.88
C GLN A 27 6.99 -6.83 -7.43
N ARG A 28 5.99 -7.52 -6.88
CA ARG A 28 4.83 -6.90 -6.22
C ARG A 28 5.05 -6.90 -4.71
N PHE A 29 5.24 -5.72 -4.13
CA PHE A 29 5.56 -5.54 -2.71
C PHE A 29 4.84 -4.33 -2.10
N SER A 30 4.92 -4.23 -0.77
CA SER A 30 4.34 -3.15 0.03
C SER A 30 5.44 -2.28 0.66
N VAL A 31 5.15 -1.00 0.89
CA VAL A 31 6.11 0.03 1.30
C VAL A 31 5.65 0.74 2.58
N GLY A 32 6.60 1.04 3.46
CA GLY A 32 6.38 1.85 4.66
C GLY A 32 5.62 1.14 5.79
N ILE A 33 5.32 1.90 6.86
CA ILE A 33 4.82 1.37 8.13
C ILE A 33 3.43 0.71 8.01
N GLY A 34 2.56 1.24 7.16
CA GLY A 34 1.25 0.65 6.90
C GLY A 34 1.22 -0.22 5.64
N GLN A 35 2.39 -0.62 5.11
CA GLN A 35 2.47 -1.62 4.04
C GLN A 35 1.64 -1.28 2.78
N LEU A 36 1.76 -0.04 2.30
CA LEU A 36 1.09 0.42 1.08
C LEU A 36 1.59 -0.34 -0.14
N LEU A 37 0.69 -1.05 -0.83
CA LEU A 37 1.02 -1.79 -2.05
C LEU A 37 1.60 -0.86 -3.14
N VAL A 38 2.72 -1.24 -3.76
CA VAL A 38 3.45 -0.42 -4.73
C VAL A 38 2.60 0.04 -5.92
N THR A 39 1.63 -0.76 -6.36
CA THR A 39 0.71 -0.38 -7.44
C THR A 39 -0.24 0.74 -7.03
N ASN A 40 -0.68 0.76 -5.77
CA ASN A 40 -1.53 1.84 -5.24
C ASN A 40 -0.72 3.12 -5.02
N MET A 41 0.50 2.99 -4.47
CA MET A 41 1.45 4.10 -4.34
C MET A 41 1.69 4.80 -5.69
N ARG A 42 1.96 4.03 -6.75
CA ARG A 42 2.12 4.54 -8.12
C ARG A 42 0.86 5.22 -8.63
N ALA A 43 -0.32 4.62 -8.42
CA ALA A 43 -1.60 5.21 -8.83
C ALA A 43 -1.91 6.53 -8.10
N MET A 44 -1.32 6.75 -6.91
CA MET A 44 -1.39 7.99 -6.15
C MET A 44 -0.31 9.01 -6.54
N GLY A 45 0.63 8.65 -7.43
CA GLY A 45 1.74 9.52 -7.83
C GLY A 45 2.81 9.74 -6.74
N MET A 46 2.80 8.91 -5.68
CA MET A 46 3.77 9.04 -4.59
C MET A 46 5.13 8.48 -4.99
N THR A 47 6.18 9.17 -4.55
CA THR A 47 7.56 8.69 -4.59
C THR A 47 7.82 7.67 -3.47
N TYR A 48 8.88 6.87 -3.60
CA TYR A 48 9.28 5.98 -2.50
C TYR A 48 9.69 6.73 -1.23
N ALA A 49 10.32 7.90 -1.37
CA ALA A 49 10.73 8.71 -0.22
C ALA A 49 9.50 9.14 0.60
N GLU A 50 8.44 9.59 -0.07
CA GLU A 50 7.16 9.92 0.56
C GLU A 50 6.49 8.68 1.16
N ALA A 51 6.52 7.55 0.46
CA ALA A 51 5.94 6.29 0.96
C ALA A 51 6.70 5.70 2.17
N PHE A 52 7.97 6.06 2.38
CA PHE A 52 8.73 5.70 3.58
C PHE A 52 8.63 6.76 4.69
N GLU A 53 8.11 7.96 4.41
CA GLU A 53 7.80 8.95 5.44
C GLU A 53 6.55 8.49 6.22
N PRO A 54 6.64 8.27 7.54
CA PRO A 54 5.56 7.63 8.31
C PRO A 54 4.20 8.29 8.19
N CYS A 55 4.13 9.62 8.27
CA CYS A 55 2.86 10.34 8.27
C CYS A 55 2.18 10.28 6.89
N GLN A 56 2.95 10.49 5.82
CA GLN A 56 2.46 10.38 4.45
C GLN A 56 2.02 8.96 4.11
N ASN A 57 2.76 7.94 4.56
CA ASN A 57 2.37 6.55 4.37
C ASN A 57 1.01 6.24 5.03
N LEU A 58 0.85 6.62 6.30
CA LEU A 58 -0.40 6.39 7.03
C LEU A 58 -1.58 7.17 6.42
N LYS A 59 -1.33 8.41 5.97
CA LYS A 59 -2.35 9.20 5.27
C LYS A 59 -2.82 8.52 3.99
N ALA A 60 -1.88 8.10 3.13
CA ALA A 60 -2.22 7.45 1.86
C ALA A 60 -3.04 6.16 2.05
N ILE A 61 -2.73 5.38 3.09
CA ILE A 61 -3.46 4.17 3.43
C ILE A 61 -4.86 4.49 3.97
N SER A 62 -4.97 5.47 4.86
CA SER A 62 -6.26 5.95 5.35
C SER A 62 -7.15 6.40 4.20
N ASP A 63 -6.61 7.22 3.28
CA ASP A 63 -7.33 7.72 2.11
C ASP A 63 -7.79 6.57 1.19
N LEU A 64 -6.94 5.55 0.99
CA LEU A 64 -7.30 4.35 0.24
C LEU A 64 -8.45 3.58 0.89
N MET A 65 -8.40 3.39 2.21
CA MET A 65 -9.42 2.66 2.95
C MET A 65 -10.77 3.41 2.94
N VAL A 66 -10.75 4.73 3.13
CA VAL A 66 -11.95 5.57 3.02
C VAL A 66 -12.52 5.48 1.60
N LYS A 67 -11.68 5.60 0.57
CA LYS A 67 -12.09 5.47 -0.83
C LYS A 67 -12.78 4.12 -1.10
N ASN A 68 -12.20 3.02 -0.62
CA ASN A 68 -12.77 1.68 -0.83
C ASN A 68 -14.08 1.50 -0.07
N TYR A 69 -14.16 1.98 1.16
CA TYR A 69 -15.38 1.97 1.97
C TYR A 69 -16.51 2.74 1.29
N THR A 70 -16.25 3.99 0.89
CA THR A 70 -17.23 4.82 0.16
C THR A 70 -17.65 4.17 -1.16
N LYS A 71 -16.72 3.55 -1.89
CA LYS A 71 -17.03 2.82 -3.12
C LYS A 71 -17.97 1.62 -2.86
N ALA A 72 -17.74 0.87 -1.78
CA ALA A 72 -18.60 -0.27 -1.44
C ALA A 72 -20.00 0.19 -1.04
N LEU A 73 -20.11 1.23 -0.20
CA LEU A 73 -21.40 1.84 0.16
C LEU A 73 -22.19 2.33 -1.07
N THR A 74 -21.53 3.04 -1.98
CA THR A 74 -22.16 3.52 -3.23
C THR A 74 -22.51 2.40 -4.19
N SER A 75 -21.95 1.19 -4.01
CA SER A 75 -22.32 -0.02 -4.75
C SER A 75 -23.48 -0.79 -4.09
N GLY A 76 -24.06 -0.29 -2.98
CA GLY A 76 -25.19 -0.90 -2.28
C GLY A 76 -24.84 -1.83 -1.12
N ALA A 77 -23.55 -1.97 -0.77
CA ALA A 77 -23.13 -2.77 0.38
C ALA A 77 -23.63 -2.15 1.69
N GLN A 78 -23.99 -2.99 2.66
CA GLN A 78 -24.30 -2.52 4.01
C GLN A 78 -23.03 -2.00 4.71
N PRO A 79 -23.12 -1.09 5.71
CA PRO A 79 -21.94 -0.51 6.35
C PRO A 79 -20.90 -1.53 6.84
N GLN A 80 -21.34 -2.63 7.46
CA GLN A 80 -20.43 -3.67 7.95
C GLN A 80 -19.76 -4.46 6.81
N GLU A 81 -20.45 -4.66 5.71
CA GLU A 81 -19.93 -5.31 4.50
C GLU A 81 -18.92 -4.39 3.81
N ALA A 82 -19.26 -3.12 3.62
CA ALA A 82 -18.37 -2.12 3.06
C ALA A 82 -17.05 -1.98 3.86
N LEU A 83 -17.10 -2.08 5.19
CA LEU A 83 -15.90 -2.11 6.03
C LEU A 83 -15.03 -3.34 5.75
N ARG A 84 -15.65 -4.53 5.68
CA ARG A 84 -14.93 -5.78 5.37
C ARG A 84 -14.30 -5.73 3.98
N ASP A 85 -15.02 -5.22 2.99
CA ASP A 85 -14.52 -5.02 1.63
C ASP A 85 -13.31 -4.08 1.63
N SER A 86 -13.39 -2.95 2.33
CA SER A 86 -12.28 -2.01 2.44
C SER A 86 -11.03 -2.65 3.06
N PHE A 87 -11.18 -3.43 4.14
CA PHE A 87 -10.06 -4.16 4.75
C PHE A 87 -9.51 -5.27 3.85
N SER A 88 -10.37 -6.00 3.13
CA SER A 88 -9.95 -7.02 2.16
C SER A 88 -9.14 -6.39 1.02
N MET A 89 -9.61 -5.28 0.47
CA MET A 89 -8.89 -4.53 -0.56
C MET A 89 -7.55 -3.98 -0.07
N TYR A 90 -7.45 -3.61 1.21
CA TYR A 90 -6.18 -3.21 1.83
C TYR A 90 -5.22 -4.40 2.00
N TYR A 91 -5.70 -5.54 2.52
CA TYR A 91 -4.85 -6.68 2.86
C TYR A 91 -4.43 -7.54 1.65
N SER A 92 -5.39 -7.96 0.84
CA SER A 92 -5.16 -8.91 -0.27
C SER A 92 -5.41 -8.29 -1.64
N GLY A 93 -6.09 -7.14 -1.70
CA GLY A 93 -6.55 -6.56 -2.96
C GLY A 93 -7.73 -7.31 -3.56
N ASN A 94 -8.39 -8.18 -2.80
CA ASN A 94 -9.59 -8.90 -3.24
C ASN A 94 -10.86 -8.11 -2.93
N ARG A 95 -11.79 -8.18 -3.88
CA ARG A 95 -13.19 -7.78 -3.75
C ARG A 95 -14.06 -8.95 -4.21
#